data_AF-A0A8B8F8V1-F1
#
_entry.id   AF-A0A8B8F8V1-F1
#
_cell.length_a   1.000
_cell.length_b   1.000
_cell.length_c   1.000
_cell.angle_alpha   90.00
_cell.angle_beta   90.00
_cell.angle_gamma   90.00
#
_symmetry.space_group_name_H-M   'P 1'
#
loop_
_entity.id
_entity.type
_entity.pdbx_description
1 polymer ?
#
loop_
_entity_poly.entity_id
_entity_poly.type
_entity_poly.pdbx_seq_one_letter_code
_entity_poly.pdbx_strand_id
1 'polypeptide(L)'
;MDRVRARGARFRWGIRTAADTVRKKGKKQTTRINNGKHFIRNMVSYSTEASPQFNIKLEDIPQIIVCSNETMELRGIDCYRPGLTRLMTAVGHYYAVCKRGSSWQLFDDMKKHSTPMKSTTINPCEYLVYTI
;
A
#
# COMPACT_ATOMS: atom_id res chain seq x y z
N MET A 1 -5.19 -19.34 40.60
CA MET A 1 -4.17 -18.28 40.45
C MET A 1 -3.40 -18.54 39.18
N ASP A 2 -3.90 -17.96 38.09
CA ASP A 2 -3.43 -18.16 36.73
C ASP A 2 -2.13 -17.38 36.46
N ARG A 3 -1.18 -18.04 35.81
CA ARG A 3 -0.05 -17.39 35.12
C ARG A 3 0.13 -18.04 33.76
N VAL A 4 -0.66 -17.60 32.79
CA VAL A 4 -0.41 -17.90 31.38
C VAL A 4 0.65 -16.92 30.88
N ARG A 5 1.85 -17.44 30.63
CA ARG A 5 2.99 -16.72 30.05
C ARG A 5 2.87 -16.82 28.53
N ALA A 6 2.40 -15.74 27.88
CA ALA A 6 2.37 -15.66 26.42
C ALA A 6 3.81 -15.73 25.87
N ARG A 7 4.13 -16.80 25.14
CA ARG A 7 5.36 -16.89 24.34
C ARG A 7 5.05 -16.33 22.96
N GLY A 8 5.80 -15.31 22.56
CA GLY A 8 5.62 -14.61 21.29
C GLY A 8 5.72 -15.55 20.08
N ALA A 9 4.70 -15.53 19.24
CA ALA A 9 4.76 -16.12 17.92
C ALA A 9 5.48 -15.13 16.98
N ARG A 10 6.71 -15.45 16.60
CA ARG A 10 7.37 -14.83 15.44
C ARG A 10 6.70 -15.36 14.18
N PHE A 11 5.81 -14.58 13.58
CA PHE A 11 5.32 -14.89 12.24
C PHE A 11 6.35 -14.44 11.20
N ARG A 12 7.03 -15.41 10.62
CA ARG A 12 7.94 -15.23 9.48
C ARG A 12 7.09 -15.20 8.22
N TRP A 13 6.84 -14.02 7.67
CA TRP A 13 6.24 -13.88 6.34
C TRP A 13 7.24 -14.36 5.29
N GLY A 14 7.03 -15.57 4.78
CA GLY A 14 7.65 -16.07 3.57
C GLY A 14 6.53 -16.49 2.64
N ILE A 15 6.39 -15.79 1.52
CA ILE A 15 5.47 -16.21 0.44
C ILE A 15 6.05 -17.50 -0.13
N ARG A 16 5.42 -18.64 0.17
CA ARG A 16 5.68 -19.89 -0.56
C ARG A 16 4.82 -19.87 -1.81
N THR A 17 5.39 -19.46 -2.93
CA THR A 17 4.81 -19.74 -4.24
C THR A 17 5.31 -21.12 -4.68
N ALA A 18 4.38 -22.03 -4.95
CA ALA A 18 4.68 -23.32 -5.57
C ALA A 18 5.33 -23.07 -6.93
N ALA A 19 6.56 -23.56 -7.09
CA ALA A 19 7.24 -23.55 -8.38
C ALA A 19 6.80 -24.79 -9.16
N ASP A 20 5.81 -24.63 -10.03
CA ASP A 20 5.57 -25.61 -11.09
C ASP A 20 6.74 -25.54 -12.07
N THR A 21 7.53 -26.60 -12.09
CA THR A 21 8.66 -26.76 -12.99
C THR A 21 8.14 -27.02 -14.40
N VAL A 22 8.21 -26.01 -15.29
CA VAL A 22 7.95 -26.21 -16.73
C VAL A 22 9.19 -25.88 -17.55
N ARG A 23 9.74 -26.96 -18.10
CA ARG A 23 10.90 -27.09 -18.99
C ARG A 23 10.74 -26.23 -20.25
N LYS A 24 11.73 -25.38 -20.56
CA LYS A 24 11.82 -24.62 -21.82
C LYS A 24 11.77 -25.54 -23.05
N LYS A 25 10.91 -25.22 -24.02
CA LYS A 25 11.16 -25.41 -25.46
C LYS A 25 10.55 -24.24 -26.23
N GLY A 26 11.36 -23.58 -27.06
CA GLY A 26 10.93 -22.46 -27.86
C GLY A 26 9.96 -22.85 -28.99
N LYS A 27 9.24 -21.84 -29.49
CA LYS A 27 8.80 -21.68 -30.88
C LYS A 27 8.10 -20.32 -31.02
N LYS A 28 8.47 -19.56 -32.06
CA LYS A 28 7.68 -18.41 -32.54
C LYS A 28 6.30 -18.93 -32.95
N GLN A 29 5.23 -18.30 -32.48
CA GLN A 29 3.90 -18.57 -32.99
C GLN A 29 3.14 -17.26 -33.21
N THR A 30 2.93 -16.96 -34.48
CA THR A 30 2.11 -15.88 -35.03
C THR A 30 0.69 -15.97 -34.49
N THR A 31 0.21 -14.93 -33.82
CA THR A 31 -1.17 -14.88 -33.32
C THR A 31 -2.08 -14.19 -34.35
N ARG A 32 -3.02 -14.96 -34.92
CA ARG A 32 -4.22 -14.41 -35.57
C ARG A 32 -5.12 -13.83 -34.48
N ILE A 33 -5.56 -12.60 -34.66
CA ILE A 33 -6.42 -11.89 -33.72
C ILE A 33 -7.88 -12.23 -34.05
N ASN A 34 -8.58 -12.91 -33.15
CA ASN A 34 -10.04 -13.00 -33.16
C ASN A 34 -10.60 -12.21 -31.98
N ASN A 35 -11.59 -11.36 -32.29
CA ASN A 35 -12.20 -10.38 -31.42
C ASN A 35 -12.98 -11.01 -30.26
N GLY A 36 -12.44 -10.84 -29.05
CA GLY A 36 -13.17 -10.95 -27.79
C GLY A 36 -12.48 -10.02 -26.81
N LYS A 37 -13.21 -9.03 -26.27
CA LYS A 37 -12.68 -8.00 -25.36
C LYS A 37 -12.30 -8.61 -24.00
N HIS A 38 -11.20 -9.33 -23.95
CA HIS A 38 -10.48 -9.59 -22.71
C HIS A 38 -9.62 -8.37 -22.42
N PHE A 39 -9.97 -7.62 -21.38
CA PHE A 39 -9.08 -6.65 -20.77
C PHE A 39 -7.93 -7.42 -20.10
N ILE A 40 -6.92 -7.79 -20.89
CA ILE A 40 -5.63 -8.21 -20.34
C ILE A 40 -5.02 -6.93 -19.76
N ARG A 41 -5.18 -6.75 -18.44
CA ARG A 41 -4.30 -5.84 -17.70
C ARG A 41 -2.90 -6.40 -17.88
N ASN A 42 -2.10 -5.75 -18.72
CA ASN A 42 -0.66 -5.99 -18.76
C ASN A 42 -0.17 -5.90 -17.32
N MET A 43 0.17 -7.03 -16.72
CA MET A 43 0.77 -7.08 -15.39
C MET A 43 2.24 -6.68 -15.58
N VAL A 44 2.44 -5.40 -15.86
CA VAL A 44 3.76 -4.78 -15.84
C VAL A 44 4.17 -4.82 -14.38
N SER A 45 5.20 -5.60 -14.08
CA SER A 45 5.86 -5.56 -12.77
C SER A 45 6.57 -4.21 -12.65
N TYR A 46 5.85 -3.19 -12.18
CA TYR A 46 6.48 -1.95 -11.78
C TYR A 46 7.30 -2.22 -10.52
N SER A 47 8.56 -1.77 -10.49
CA SER A 47 9.24 -1.61 -9.21
C SER A 47 8.41 -0.65 -8.37
N THR A 48 8.03 -1.04 -7.15
CA THR A 48 7.28 -0.18 -6.22
C THR A 48 8.04 1.10 -5.88
N GLU A 49 9.37 1.11 -6.06
CA GLU A 49 10.23 2.28 -5.82
C GLU A 49 9.99 3.45 -6.78
N ALA A 50 9.34 3.22 -7.94
CA ALA A 50 9.19 4.22 -8.99
C ALA A 50 7.74 4.51 -9.39
N SER A 51 6.75 4.01 -8.63
CA SER A 51 5.35 4.32 -8.93
C SER A 51 5.08 5.80 -8.65
N PRO A 52 4.46 6.56 -9.57
CA PRO A 52 4.06 7.93 -9.30
C PRO A 52 3.13 7.94 -8.09
N GLN A 53 3.45 8.77 -7.10
CA GLN A 53 2.61 8.93 -5.92
C GLN A 53 1.21 9.38 -6.31
N PHE A 54 0.21 8.75 -5.71
CA PHE A 54 -1.17 9.08 -5.97
C PHE A 54 -1.65 10.13 -4.97
N ASN A 55 -2.03 11.30 -5.50
CA ASN A 55 -2.58 12.39 -4.71
C ASN A 55 -4.08 12.17 -4.52
N ILE A 56 -4.52 12.02 -3.26
CA ILE A 56 -5.91 11.73 -2.91
C ILE A 56 -6.36 12.54 -1.69
N LYS A 57 -7.64 12.94 -1.66
CA LYS A 57 -8.25 13.47 -0.44
C LYS A 57 -8.64 12.33 0.49
N LEU A 58 -8.51 12.52 1.80
CA LEU A 58 -8.82 11.48 2.77
C LEU A 58 -10.30 11.04 2.72
N GLU A 59 -11.21 11.95 2.37
CA GLU A 59 -12.64 11.64 2.19
C GLU A 59 -12.94 10.81 0.94
N ASP A 60 -12.09 10.88 -0.09
CA ASP A 60 -12.28 10.12 -1.33
C ASP A 60 -11.82 8.66 -1.18
N ILE A 61 -11.09 8.34 -0.09
CA ILE A 61 -10.66 6.96 0.22
C ILE A 61 -11.85 6.19 0.80
N PRO A 62 -12.15 4.97 0.31
CA PRO A 62 -13.18 4.12 0.91
C PRO A 62 -12.92 3.90 2.41
N GLN A 63 -13.85 4.35 3.25
CA GLN A 63 -13.68 4.27 4.71
C GLN A 63 -13.84 2.84 5.24
N ILE A 64 -14.57 2.01 4.50
CA ILE A 64 -14.82 0.59 4.78
C ILE A 64 -14.57 -0.18 3.49
N ILE A 65 -13.85 -1.28 3.59
CA ILE A 65 -13.70 -2.26 2.51
C ILE A 65 -14.10 -3.65 3.01
N VAL A 66 -14.47 -4.53 2.09
CA VAL A 66 -14.68 -5.94 2.38
C VAL A 66 -13.61 -6.73 1.66
N CYS A 67 -12.78 -7.44 2.42
CA CYS A 67 -11.72 -8.29 1.89
C CYS A 67 -11.86 -9.69 2.47
N SER A 68 -12.01 -10.71 1.62
CA SER A 68 -12.12 -12.11 2.05
C SER A 68 -13.20 -12.37 3.12
N ASN A 69 -14.37 -11.73 2.97
CA ASN A 69 -15.49 -11.73 3.92
C ASN A 69 -15.24 -11.05 5.27
N GLU A 70 -14.11 -10.35 5.42
CA GLU A 70 -13.85 -9.50 6.58
C GLU A 70 -14.09 -8.03 6.21
N THR A 71 -14.85 -7.34 7.05
CA THR A 71 -15.02 -5.90 6.96
C THR A 71 -13.81 -5.24 7.62
N MET A 72 -13.12 -4.37 6.88
CA MET A 72 -11.98 -3.62 7.39
C MET A 72 -12.26 -2.13 7.31
N GLU A 73 -11.84 -1.39 8.32
CA GLU A 73 -11.97 0.05 8.39
C GLU A 73 -10.66 0.76 8.07
N LEU A 74 -10.73 1.88 7.35
CA LEU A 74 -9.58 2.72 7.07
C LEU A 74 -9.09 3.37 8.37
N ARG A 75 -7.86 3.05 8.77
CA ARG A 75 -7.21 3.56 9.97
C ARG A 75 -6.27 4.72 9.68
N GLY A 76 -5.61 4.71 8.52
CA GLY A 76 -4.62 5.70 8.16
C GLY A 76 -4.07 5.54 6.75
N ILE A 77 -3.22 6.49 6.37
CA ILE A 77 -2.39 6.43 5.18
C ILE A 77 -0.95 6.79 5.54
N ASP A 78 0.00 6.17 4.85
CA ASP A 78 1.40 6.58 4.88
C ASP A 78 1.70 7.37 3.62
N CYS A 79 2.37 8.49 3.82
CA CYS A 79 2.70 9.45 2.79
C CYS A 79 4.22 9.58 2.69
N TYR A 80 4.71 9.81 1.47
CA TYR A 80 6.11 10.14 1.24
C TYR A 80 6.24 11.51 0.56
N ARG A 81 7.32 12.21 0.85
CA ARG A 81 7.71 13.43 0.14
C ARG A 81 9.14 13.25 -0.36
N PRO A 82 9.40 13.45 -1.65
CA PRO A 82 10.77 13.38 -2.16
C PRO A 82 11.65 14.45 -1.50
N GLY A 83 12.93 14.15 -1.36
CA GLY A 83 13.92 15.11 -0.86
C GLY A 83 14.00 16.36 -1.75
N LEU A 84 14.47 17.47 -1.17
CA LEU A 84 14.56 18.78 -1.83
C LEU A 84 15.43 18.76 -3.10
N THR A 85 16.44 17.90 -3.14
CA THR A 85 17.31 17.78 -4.31
C THR A 85 16.72 16.76 -5.28
N ARG A 86 16.64 17.10 -6.59
CA ARG A 86 16.20 16.17 -7.65
C ARG A 86 17.25 15.08 -7.96
N LEU A 87 18.21 14.88 -7.06
CA LEU A 87 19.25 13.88 -7.18
C LEU A 87 18.67 12.52 -6.80
N MET A 88 19.04 11.48 -7.53
CA MET A 88 18.64 10.09 -7.24
C MET A 88 19.03 9.61 -5.84
N THR A 89 19.93 10.34 -5.16
CA THR A 89 20.44 10.03 -3.82
C THR A 89 19.74 10.84 -2.72
N ALA A 90 18.77 11.69 -3.05
CA ALA A 90 18.08 12.51 -2.07
C ALA A 90 17.17 11.62 -1.21
N VAL A 91 17.47 11.52 0.08
CA VAL A 91 16.60 10.84 1.04
C VAL A 91 15.33 11.68 1.21
N GLY A 92 14.18 11.12 0.86
CA GLY A 92 12.90 11.76 1.11
C GLY A 92 12.39 11.52 2.53
N HIS A 93 11.13 11.85 2.76
CA HIS A 93 10.53 11.90 4.09
C HIS A 93 9.21 11.15 4.14
N TYR A 94 9.06 10.23 5.08
CA TYR A 94 7.78 9.57 5.35
C TYR A 94 7.05 10.25 6.50
N TYR A 95 5.73 10.34 6.39
CA TYR A 95 4.85 10.78 7.47
C TYR A 95 3.51 10.05 7.37
N ALA A 96 2.80 9.93 8.48
CA ALA A 96 1.53 9.22 8.53
C ALA A 96 0.36 10.16 8.78
N VAL A 97 -0.80 9.84 8.22
CA VAL A 97 -2.07 10.50 8.52
C VAL A 97 -3.05 9.44 9.01
N CYS A 98 -3.39 9.51 10.29
CA CYS A 98 -4.17 8.48 10.98
C CYS A 98 -5.45 9.06 11.55
N LYS A 99 -6.49 8.24 11.64
CA LYS A 99 -7.69 8.59 12.41
C LYS A 99 -7.40 8.53 13.91
N ARG A 100 -7.99 9.44 14.68
CA ARG A 100 -8.09 9.37 16.14
C ARG A 100 -9.52 9.68 16.51
N GLY A 101 -10.32 8.64 16.76
CA GLY A 101 -11.77 8.75 16.77
C GLY A 101 -12.28 9.16 15.38
N SER A 102 -13.07 10.23 15.31
CA SER A 102 -13.63 10.78 14.07
C SER A 102 -12.72 11.79 13.35
N SER A 103 -11.58 12.16 13.94
CA SER A 103 -10.70 13.21 13.43
C SER A 103 -9.42 12.66 12.81
N TRP A 104 -8.91 13.32 11.76
CA TRP A 104 -7.62 12.99 11.16
C TRP A 104 -6.49 13.74 11.84
N GLN A 105 -5.37 13.04 12.07
CA GLN A 105 -4.15 13.60 12.65
C GLN A 105 -2.94 13.20 11.81
N LEU A 106 -2.10 14.17 11.49
CA LEU A 106 -0.80 13.99 10.87
C LEU A 106 0.25 13.74 11.96
N PHE A 107 1.01 12.67 11.78
CA PHE A 107 2.16 12.29 12.58
C PHE A 107 3.40 12.40 11.70
N ASP A 108 4.29 13.29 12.09
CA ASP A 108 5.51 13.64 11.38
C ASP A 108 6.57 13.77 12.46
N ASP A 109 7.61 12.96 12.39
CA ASP A 109 8.72 12.91 13.34
C ASP A 109 9.55 14.21 13.35
N MET A 110 9.47 15.03 12.30
CA MET A 110 10.00 16.40 12.31
C MET A 110 9.18 17.34 13.22
N LYS A 111 8.00 16.92 13.68
CA LYS A 111 7.12 17.71 14.55
C LYS A 111 7.00 17.06 15.92
N LYS A 112 7.07 17.89 16.97
CA LYS A 112 6.92 17.44 18.36
C LYS A 112 5.54 16.88 18.67
N HIS A 113 4.51 17.33 17.97
CA HIS A 113 3.11 16.97 18.23
C HIS A 113 2.37 16.67 16.92
N SER A 114 1.37 15.79 17.04
CA SER A 114 0.44 15.50 15.96
C SER A 114 -0.34 16.76 15.56
N THR A 115 -0.51 16.97 14.25
CA THR A 115 -1.26 18.12 13.72
C THR A 115 -2.65 17.67 13.24
N PRO A 116 -3.77 18.31 13.64
CA PRO A 116 -5.08 18.02 13.07
C PRO A 116 -5.09 18.23 11.54
N MET A 117 -5.79 17.37 10.82
CA MET A 117 -5.88 17.41 9.36
C MET A 117 -7.35 17.36 8.92
N LYS A 118 -7.68 18.07 7.83
CA LYS A 118 -9.02 18.06 7.24
C LYS A 118 -9.16 16.88 6.27
N SER A 119 -10.35 16.31 6.18
CA SER A 119 -10.65 15.22 5.24
C SER A 119 -10.46 15.63 3.77
N THR A 120 -10.67 16.92 3.48
CA THR A 120 -10.55 17.54 2.16
C THR A 120 -9.09 17.77 1.71
N THR A 121 -8.11 17.56 2.60
CA THR A 121 -6.70 17.77 2.29
C THR A 121 -6.19 16.68 1.34
N ILE A 122 -5.58 17.10 0.23
CA ILE A 122 -4.92 16.22 -0.73
C ILE A 122 -3.57 15.80 -0.17
N ASN A 123 -3.32 14.50 -0.10
CA ASN A 123 -2.06 13.92 0.39
C ASN A 123 -1.44 12.97 -0.66
N PRO A 124 -0.10 12.95 -0.77
CA PRO A 124 0.62 11.96 -1.56
C PRO A 124 0.59 10.61 -0.85
N CYS A 125 -0.37 9.77 -1.20
CA CYS A 125 -0.59 8.47 -0.59
C CYS A 125 0.32 7.41 -1.22
N GLU A 126 1.07 6.69 -0.40
CA GLU A 126 1.87 5.54 -0.82
C GLU A 126 1.27 4.23 -0.30
N TYR A 127 0.84 4.20 0.96
CA TYR A 127 0.20 3.04 1.57
C TYR A 127 -1.14 3.41 2.21
N LEU A 128 -2.11 2.49 2.08
CA LEU A 128 -3.37 2.54 2.80
C LEU A 128 -3.34 1.52 3.95
N VAL A 129 -3.74 1.95 5.14
CA VAL A 129 -3.78 1.09 6.32
C VAL A 129 -5.23 0.83 6.69
N TYR A 130 -5.67 -0.40 6.46
CA TYR A 130 -6.96 -0.93 6.89
C TYR A 130 -6.77 -1.89 8.05
N THR A 131 -7.68 -1.84 9.03
CA THR A 131 -7.68 -2.74 10.20
C THR A 131 -9.02 -3.44 10.33
N ILE A 132 -8.99 -4.66 10.87
CA ILE A 132 -10.18 -5.43 11.28
C ILE A 132 -10.78 -4.80 12.54
#